data_AF-A0A212CX15-F1
#
_entry.id   AF-A0A212CX15-F1
#
_cell.length_a   1.000
_cell.length_b   1.000
_cell.length_c   1.000
_cell.angle_alpha   90.00
_cell.angle_beta   90.00
_cell.angle_gamma   90.00
#
_symmetry.space_group_name_H-M   'P 1'
#
loop_
_entity.id
_entity.type
_entity.pdbx_description
1 polymer ?
#
loop_
_entity_poly.entity_id
_entity_poly.type
_entity_poly.pdbx_seq_one_letter_code
_entity_poly.pdbx_strand_id
1 'polypeptide(L)'
;IPIGTEIEGMNILGLVLFALVLGVALKKLGSEGEELIRFFNAFNEATMVLVSWIINLFPSNLVVAAFRTIPIGTEIEGMNILGLVLFALVLGVALKKLGSEGEELIRFFNAFNEATMVLVSWIMWYVPVGIMFLVGSKIVEMKDIIMLVTSLGKYIFTSILGHFIHGGIVLPLIYFVFTRKNPFRFLLGLLTPFATAFATCS
;
A
#
# COMPACT_ATOMS: atom_id res chain seq x y z
N ILE A 1 -26.73 18.12 7.63
CA ILE A 1 -26.93 17.69 6.24
C ILE A 1 -26.79 16.17 6.21
N PRO A 2 -27.87 15.38 6.42
CA PRO A 2 -27.80 13.92 6.50
C PRO A 2 -28.50 13.27 5.30
N ILE A 3 -28.05 13.57 4.07
CA ILE A 3 -28.66 13.01 2.84
C ILE A 3 -27.78 11.88 2.27
N GLY A 4 -26.52 11.76 2.68
CA GLY A 4 -25.58 10.75 2.15
C GLY A 4 -25.80 9.33 2.67
N THR A 5 -26.19 9.15 3.93
CA THR A 5 -26.26 7.83 4.58
C THR A 5 -27.45 6.98 4.11
N GLU A 6 -28.56 7.60 3.73
CA GLU A 6 -29.77 6.88 3.27
C GLU A 6 -29.64 6.41 1.81
N ILE A 7 -28.97 7.18 0.95
CA ILE A 7 -28.75 6.83 -0.46
C ILE A 7 -27.70 5.72 -0.59
N GLU A 8 -26.64 5.75 0.22
CA GLU A 8 -25.69 4.63 0.30
C GLU A 8 -26.34 3.36 0.86
N GLY A 9 -27.18 3.50 1.88
CA GLY A 9 -27.96 2.38 2.44
C GLY A 9 -28.88 1.71 1.41
N MET A 10 -29.58 2.49 0.58
CA MET A 10 -30.46 1.97 -0.47
C MET A 10 -29.72 1.29 -1.63
N ASN A 11 -28.56 1.80 -2.06
CA ASN A 11 -27.75 1.16 -3.10
C ASN A 11 -27.11 -0.14 -2.61
N ILE A 12 -26.65 -0.19 -1.36
CA ILE A 12 -26.11 -1.41 -0.75
C ILE A 12 -27.22 -2.44 -0.57
N LEU A 13 -28.40 -2.04 -0.07
CA LEU A 13 -29.55 -2.96 0.06
C LEU A 13 -29.98 -3.52 -1.28
N GLY A 14 -30.01 -2.70 -2.35
CA GLY A 14 -30.35 -3.14 -3.70
C GLY A 14 -29.32 -4.12 -4.27
N LEU A 15 -28.03 -3.86 -4.07
CA LEU A 15 -26.94 -4.75 -4.50
C LEU A 15 -26.99 -6.08 -3.73
N VAL A 16 -27.26 -6.04 -2.42
CA VAL A 16 -27.39 -7.22 -1.55
C VAL A 16 -28.64 -8.03 -1.91
N LEU A 17 -29.78 -7.38 -2.18
CA LEU A 17 -31.00 -8.08 -2.61
C LEU A 17 -30.80 -8.76 -3.96
N PHE A 18 -30.16 -8.07 -4.90
CA PHE A 18 -29.83 -8.61 -6.22
C PHE A 18 -28.88 -9.81 -6.10
N ALA A 19 -27.82 -9.70 -5.29
CA ALA A 19 -26.89 -10.80 -5.04
C ALA A 19 -27.56 -12.01 -4.38
N LEU A 20 -28.49 -11.80 -3.43
CA LEU A 20 -29.25 -12.87 -2.78
C LEU A 20 -30.22 -13.56 -3.74
N VAL A 21 -30.99 -12.79 -4.52
CA VAL A 21 -31.95 -13.34 -5.50
C VAL A 21 -31.22 -14.10 -6.60
N LEU A 22 -30.11 -13.55 -7.08
CA LEU A 22 -29.26 -14.19 -8.08
C LEU A 22 -28.58 -15.45 -7.51
N GLY A 23 -28.07 -15.42 -6.28
CA GLY A 23 -27.48 -16.58 -5.61
C GLY A 23 -28.47 -17.73 -5.43
N VAL A 24 -29.73 -17.43 -5.09
CA VAL A 24 -30.80 -18.44 -4.99
C VAL A 24 -31.20 -18.99 -6.37
N ALA A 25 -31.23 -18.14 -7.42
CA ALA A 25 -31.51 -18.55 -8.78
C ALA A 25 -30.41 -19.45 -9.36
N LEU A 26 -29.15 -19.15 -9.06
CA LEU A 26 -27.98 -19.90 -9.53
C LEU A 26 -27.79 -21.23 -8.82
N LYS A 27 -28.16 -21.32 -7.52
CA LYS A 27 -28.14 -22.59 -6.78
C LYS A 27 -29.10 -23.64 -7.36
N LYS A 28 -30.10 -23.23 -8.15
CA LYS A 28 -31.01 -24.12 -8.90
C LYS A 28 -30.39 -24.68 -10.19
N LEU A 29 -29.23 -24.19 -10.64
CA LEU A 29 -28.58 -24.60 -11.90
C LEU A 29 -27.61 -25.80 -11.75
N GLY A 30 -27.46 -26.38 -10.56
CA GLY A 30 -26.55 -27.53 -10.35
C GLY A 30 -25.07 -27.13 -10.36
N SER A 31 -24.19 -27.97 -10.93
CA SER A 31 -22.73 -27.79 -10.88
C SER A 31 -22.21 -26.50 -11.56
N GLU A 32 -22.92 -25.99 -12.57
CA GLU A 32 -22.60 -24.70 -13.22
C GLU A 32 -22.97 -23.49 -12.34
N GLY A 33 -23.90 -23.68 -11.40
CA GLY A 33 -24.30 -22.66 -10.44
C GLY A 33 -23.25 -22.35 -9.38
N GLU A 34 -22.44 -23.34 -8.99
CA GLU A 34 -21.39 -23.16 -7.98
C GLU A 34 -20.21 -22.31 -8.48
N GLU A 35 -19.78 -22.49 -9.73
CA GLU A 35 -18.74 -21.66 -10.33
C GLU A 35 -19.21 -20.21 -10.45
N LEU A 36 -20.46 -20.01 -10.87
CA LEU A 36 -21.01 -18.67 -11.01
C LEU A 36 -21.21 -17.99 -9.64
N ILE A 37 -21.61 -18.74 -8.60
CA ILE A 37 -21.65 -18.23 -7.22
C ILE A 37 -20.26 -17.84 -6.72
N ARG A 38 -19.23 -18.66 -6.99
CA ARG A 38 -17.84 -18.32 -6.63
C ARG A 38 -17.36 -17.06 -7.34
N PHE A 39 -17.68 -16.92 -8.62
CA PHE A 39 -17.39 -15.71 -9.38
C PHE A 39 -18.09 -14.48 -8.78
N PHE A 40 -19.38 -14.57 -8.46
CA PHE A 40 -20.12 -13.48 -7.83
C PHE A 40 -19.58 -13.11 -6.46
N ASN A 41 -19.18 -14.10 -5.65
CA ASN A 41 -18.56 -13.86 -4.35
C ASN A 41 -17.21 -13.15 -4.50
N ALA A 42 -16.35 -13.61 -5.41
CA ALA A 42 -15.06 -12.98 -5.69
C ALA A 42 -15.23 -11.54 -6.22
N PHE A 43 -16.23 -11.32 -7.09
CA PHE A 43 -16.58 -10.00 -7.57
C PHE A 43 -17.06 -9.09 -6.44
N ASN A 44 -17.96 -9.60 -5.59
CA ASN A 44 -18.46 -8.85 -4.43
C ASN A 44 -17.32 -8.50 -3.46
N GLU A 45 -16.44 -9.45 -3.13
CA GLU A 45 -15.25 -9.18 -2.32
C GLU A 45 -14.36 -8.09 -2.94
N ALA A 46 -14.09 -8.15 -4.25
CA ALA A 46 -13.32 -7.12 -4.93
C ALA A 46 -13.98 -5.73 -4.83
N THR A 47 -15.30 -5.65 -5.00
CA THR A 47 -16.02 -4.38 -4.83
C THR A 47 -15.95 -3.87 -3.39
N MET A 48 -16.10 -4.75 -2.40
CA MET A 48 -16.03 -4.38 -0.98
C MET A 48 -14.65 -3.92 -0.57
N VAL A 49 -13.58 -4.50 -1.14
CA VAL A 49 -12.21 -4.00 -0.98
C VAL A 49 -12.11 -2.58 -1.51
N LEU A 50 -12.57 -2.31 -2.73
CA LEU A 50 -12.50 -0.95 -3.31
C LEU A 50 -13.26 0.08 -2.46
N VAL A 51 -14.45 -0.27 -1.98
CA VAL A 51 -15.23 0.60 -1.09
C VAL A 51 -14.48 0.82 0.23
N SER A 52 -13.88 -0.23 0.80
CA SER A 52 -13.05 -0.13 2.01
C SER A 52 -11.89 0.84 1.83
N TRP A 53 -11.21 0.83 0.68
CA TRP A 53 -10.15 1.81 0.38
C TRP A 53 -10.67 3.25 0.37
N ILE A 54 -11.84 3.49 -0.21
CA ILE A 54 -12.45 4.83 -0.27
C ILE A 54 -12.86 5.31 1.12
N ILE A 55 -13.50 4.46 1.92
CA ILE A 55 -13.92 4.84 3.28
C ILE A 55 -12.70 5.09 4.17
N ASN A 56 -11.66 4.26 4.09
CA ASN A 56 -10.44 4.46 4.87
C ASN A 56 -9.64 5.69 4.43
N LEU A 57 -9.86 6.21 3.21
CA LEU A 57 -9.26 7.47 2.77
C LEU A 57 -9.75 8.67 3.61
N PHE A 58 -11.00 8.65 4.08
CA PHE A 58 -11.60 9.71 4.89
C PHE A 58 -12.01 9.16 6.27
N PRO A 59 -11.07 9.07 7.24
CA PRO A 59 -11.38 8.52 8.54
C PRO A 59 -12.42 9.39 9.26
N SER A 60 -13.47 8.76 9.79
CA SER A 60 -14.51 9.44 10.58
C SER A 60 -13.98 10.01 11.89
N ASN A 61 -12.91 9.43 12.43
CA ASN A 61 -12.23 9.89 13.63
C ASN A 61 -10.72 9.62 13.54
N LEU A 62 -9.90 10.67 13.69
CA LEU A 62 -8.43 10.59 13.57
C LEU A 62 -7.77 9.82 14.71
N VAL A 63 -8.33 9.92 15.93
CA VAL A 63 -7.83 9.19 17.08
C VAL A 63 -8.03 7.70 16.83
N VAL A 64 -9.24 7.30 16.42
CA VAL A 64 -9.53 5.90 16.06
C VAL A 64 -8.66 5.43 14.89
N ALA A 65 -8.46 6.27 13.87
CA ALA A 65 -7.62 5.95 12.72
C ALA A 65 -6.15 5.64 13.08
N ALA A 66 -5.65 6.17 14.20
CA ALA A 66 -4.29 5.90 14.67
C ALA A 66 -4.07 4.44 15.14
N PHE A 67 -5.13 3.71 15.47
CA PHE A 67 -5.02 2.33 15.96
C PHE A 67 -5.97 1.34 15.29
N ARG A 68 -6.94 1.82 14.48
CA ARG A 68 -7.93 1.00 13.80
C ARG A 68 -8.11 1.42 12.34
N THR A 69 -8.22 0.42 11.48
CA THR A 69 -8.77 0.54 10.14
C THR A 69 -10.25 0.18 10.23
N ILE A 70 -11.08 0.75 9.35
CA ILE A 70 -12.50 0.41 9.26
C ILE A 70 -12.65 -0.56 8.10
N PRO A 71 -12.61 -1.88 8.32
CA PRO A 71 -12.93 -2.83 7.27
C PRO A 71 -14.44 -3.03 7.18
N ILE A 72 -14.92 -3.16 5.95
CA ILE A 72 -16.29 -3.58 5.69
C ILE A 72 -16.29 -5.11 5.65
N GLY A 73 -16.59 -5.76 6.78
CA GLY A 73 -16.79 -7.22 6.85
C GLY A 73 -16.18 -7.91 8.08
N THR A 74 -14.88 -7.70 8.35
CA THR A 74 -14.18 -8.32 9.50
C THR A 74 -13.23 -7.30 10.10
N GLU A 75 -13.40 -6.92 11.36
CA GLU A 75 -12.53 -5.98 12.08
C GLU A 75 -11.06 -6.45 12.03
N ILE A 76 -10.18 -5.64 11.46
CA ILE A 76 -8.75 -5.89 11.40
C ILE A 76 -8.09 -4.85 12.29
N GLU A 77 -7.48 -5.31 13.38
CA GLU A 77 -6.60 -4.46 14.17
C GLU A 77 -5.43 -3.99 13.29
N GLY A 78 -5.29 -2.67 13.15
CA GLY A 78 -4.28 -2.07 12.28
C GLY A 78 -4.49 -0.57 12.15
N MET A 79 -3.42 0.20 11.94
CA MET A 79 -3.49 1.65 11.79
C MET A 79 -3.98 2.04 10.38
N ASN A 80 -4.91 3.00 10.29
CA ASN A 80 -5.33 3.55 9.00
C ASN A 80 -4.31 4.57 8.47
N ILE A 81 -3.19 4.04 7.96
CA ILE A 81 -2.10 4.85 7.42
C ILE A 81 -2.58 5.73 6.26
N LEU A 82 -3.41 5.18 5.36
CA LEU A 82 -3.90 5.90 4.19
C LEU A 82 -4.66 7.18 4.58
N GLY A 83 -5.62 7.06 5.50
CA GLY A 83 -6.40 8.18 5.99
C GLY A 83 -5.56 9.22 6.73
N LEU A 84 -4.58 8.78 7.52
CA LEU A 84 -3.67 9.66 8.25
C LEU A 84 -2.76 10.45 7.30
N VAL A 85 -2.23 9.81 6.24
CA VAL A 85 -1.41 10.47 5.22
C VAL A 85 -2.23 11.54 4.48
N LEU A 86 -3.45 11.22 4.06
CA LEU A 86 -4.30 12.21 3.38
C LEU A 86 -4.64 13.38 4.31
N PHE A 87 -5.01 13.09 5.55
CA PHE A 87 -5.28 14.14 6.54
C PHE A 87 -4.07 15.05 6.75
N ALA A 88 -2.87 14.49 6.92
CA ALA A 88 -1.63 15.26 7.09
C ALA A 88 -1.32 16.13 5.87
N LEU A 89 -1.57 15.64 4.65
CA LEU A 89 -1.40 16.40 3.42
C LEU A 89 -2.36 17.60 3.35
N VAL A 90 -3.65 17.37 3.60
CA VAL A 90 -4.67 18.43 3.61
C VAL A 90 -4.39 19.46 4.71
N LEU A 91 -4.00 19.00 5.90
CA LEU A 91 -3.59 19.87 7.01
C LEU A 91 -2.37 20.72 6.62
N GLY A 92 -1.35 20.13 6.01
CA GLY A 92 -0.17 20.88 5.54
C GLY A 92 -0.51 21.97 4.53
N VAL A 93 -1.43 21.69 3.59
CA VAL A 93 -1.95 22.70 2.65
C VAL A 93 -2.74 23.80 3.38
N ALA A 94 -3.57 23.44 4.35
CA ALA A 94 -4.34 24.39 5.14
C ALA A 94 -3.44 25.33 5.98
N LEU A 95 -2.43 24.78 6.65
CA LEU A 95 -1.44 25.56 7.42
C LEU A 95 -0.67 26.53 6.53
N LYS A 96 -0.25 26.09 5.34
CA LYS A 96 0.43 26.97 4.38
C LYS A 96 -0.46 28.13 3.92
N LYS A 97 -1.78 27.90 3.80
CA LYS A 97 -2.75 28.93 3.39
C LYS A 97 -3.02 29.98 4.47
N LEU A 98 -2.80 29.65 5.75
CA LEU A 98 -2.93 30.58 6.88
C LEU A 98 -1.80 31.62 6.94
N GLY A 99 -0.76 31.50 6.10
CA GLY A 99 0.33 32.48 6.05
C GLY A 99 1.12 32.53 7.36
N SER A 100 1.23 33.72 7.94
CA SER A 100 2.00 33.95 9.18
C SER A 100 1.46 33.19 10.38
N GLU A 101 0.15 32.98 10.47
CA GLU A 101 -0.46 32.23 11.59
C GLU A 101 -0.14 30.74 11.52
N GLY A 102 0.02 30.19 10.30
CA GLY A 102 0.37 28.78 10.11
C GLY A 102 1.86 28.49 10.31
N GLU A 103 2.72 29.50 10.28
CA GLU A 103 4.17 29.33 10.33
C GLU A 103 4.65 28.71 11.65
N GLU A 104 4.05 29.11 12.78
CA GLU A 104 4.40 28.57 14.10
C GLU A 104 4.11 27.06 14.19
N LEU A 105 2.96 26.61 13.67
CA LEU A 105 2.60 25.19 13.64
C LEU A 105 3.48 24.40 12.67
N ILE A 106 3.84 24.98 11.52
CA ILE A 106 4.78 24.35 10.58
C ILE A 106 6.15 24.16 11.25
N ARG A 107 6.65 25.18 11.97
CA ARG A 107 7.90 25.09 12.74
C ARG A 107 7.83 24.02 13.82
N PHE A 108 6.72 23.94 14.55
CA PHE A 108 6.47 22.87 15.52
C PHE A 108 6.55 21.48 14.88
N PHE A 109 5.81 21.23 13.79
CA PHE A 109 5.83 19.93 13.12
C PHE A 109 7.20 19.56 12.54
N ASN A 110 7.96 20.54 12.04
CA ASN A 110 9.33 20.32 11.59
C ASN A 110 10.25 19.91 12.74
N ALA A 111 10.20 20.62 13.87
CA ALA A 111 10.99 20.27 15.06
C ALA A 111 10.58 18.90 15.62
N PHE A 112 9.28 18.58 15.61
CA PHE A 112 8.75 17.27 16.00
C PHE A 112 9.23 16.15 15.07
N ASN A 113 9.26 16.37 13.76
CA ASN A 113 9.80 15.42 12.79
C ASN A 113 11.30 15.17 13.04
N GLU A 114 12.08 16.23 13.27
CA GLU A 114 13.52 16.08 13.58
C GLU A 114 13.74 15.27 14.86
N ALA A 115 12.98 15.57 15.92
CA ALA A 115 13.01 14.78 17.15
C ALA A 115 12.63 13.31 16.90
N THR A 116 11.64 13.06 16.05
CA THR A 116 11.25 11.69 15.64
C THR A 116 12.36 10.98 14.90
N MET A 117 13.09 11.66 14.01
CA MET A 117 14.24 11.08 13.29
C MET A 117 15.41 10.73 14.22
N VAL A 118 15.63 11.51 15.29
CA VAL A 118 16.59 11.16 16.35
C VAL A 118 16.16 9.87 17.07
N LEU A 119 14.88 9.74 17.41
CA LEU A 119 14.34 8.52 18.02
C LEU A 119 14.48 7.30 17.10
N VAL A 120 14.17 7.46 15.81
CA VAL A 120 14.36 6.40 14.80
C VAL A 120 15.82 5.97 14.76
N SER A 121 16.75 6.92 14.82
CA SER A 121 18.19 6.63 14.82
C SER A 121 18.61 5.81 16.05
N TRP A 122 18.08 6.10 17.24
CA TRP A 122 18.31 5.28 18.44
C TRP A 122 17.76 3.86 18.27
N ILE A 123 16.55 3.71 17.73
CA ILE A 123 15.95 2.39 17.48
C ILE A 123 16.80 1.61 16.47
N MET A 124 17.30 2.25 15.42
CA MET A 124 18.16 1.63 14.40
C MET A 124 19.45 1.03 14.98
N TRP A 125 19.99 1.56 16.08
CA TRP A 125 21.12 0.92 16.79
C TRP A 125 20.76 -0.42 17.42
N TYR A 126 19.50 -0.61 17.84
CA TYR A 126 19.00 -1.87 18.41
C TYR A 126 18.48 -2.86 17.36
N VAL A 127 18.16 -2.39 16.14
CA VAL A 127 17.65 -3.21 15.03
C VAL A 127 18.53 -4.43 14.71
N PRO A 128 19.88 -4.35 14.64
CA PRO A 128 20.71 -5.52 14.38
C PRO A 128 20.47 -6.66 15.37
N VAL A 129 20.32 -6.33 16.66
CA VAL A 129 20.02 -7.31 17.72
C VAL A 129 18.63 -7.91 17.49
N GLY A 130 17.63 -7.08 17.20
CA GLY A 130 16.27 -7.56 16.90
C GLY A 130 16.22 -8.51 15.70
N ILE A 131 16.90 -8.16 14.61
CA ILE A 131 16.98 -8.99 13.39
C ILE A 131 17.67 -10.33 13.68
N MET A 132 18.73 -10.37 14.48
CA MET A 132 19.39 -11.63 14.85
C MET A 132 18.42 -12.62 15.52
N PHE A 133 17.60 -12.17 16.47
CA PHE A 133 16.60 -13.01 17.13
C PHE A 133 15.42 -13.37 16.22
N LEU A 134 14.97 -12.44 15.37
CA LEU A 134 13.89 -12.70 14.40
C LEU A 134 14.31 -13.76 13.38
N VAL A 135 15.51 -13.64 12.80
CA VAL A 135 16.04 -14.62 11.85
C VAL A 135 16.32 -15.95 12.54
N GLY A 136 16.94 -15.92 13.73
CA GLY A 136 17.21 -17.12 14.51
C GLY A 136 15.95 -17.91 14.87
N SER A 137 14.90 -17.23 15.35
CA SER A 137 13.62 -17.88 15.67
C SER A 137 12.96 -18.49 14.42
N LYS A 138 13.02 -17.81 13.27
CA LYS A 138 12.49 -18.35 12.01
C LYS A 138 13.26 -19.56 11.50
N ILE A 139 14.57 -19.62 11.69
CA ILE A 139 15.37 -20.80 11.34
C ILE A 139 14.99 -21.99 12.23
N VAL A 140 14.78 -21.77 13.54
CA VAL A 140 14.40 -22.84 14.48
C VAL A 140 12.99 -23.38 14.21
N GLU A 141 12.05 -22.53 13.80
CA GLU A 141 10.68 -22.92 13.48
C GLU A 141 10.60 -23.78 12.20
N MET A 142 11.58 -23.65 11.30
CA MET A 142 11.56 -24.29 9.99
C MET A 142 12.24 -25.66 10.00
N LYS A 143 11.55 -26.66 9.45
CA LYS A 143 12.05 -28.03 9.31
C LYS A 143 13.06 -28.20 8.17
N ASP A 144 13.04 -27.33 7.17
CA ASP A 144 13.92 -27.39 6.00
C ASP A 144 14.48 -26.00 5.63
N ILE A 145 15.71 -25.75 6.08
CA ILE A 145 16.43 -24.50 5.87
C ILE A 145 16.84 -24.34 4.39
N ILE A 146 17.08 -25.45 3.68
CA ILE A 146 17.50 -25.43 2.28
C ILE A 146 16.35 -24.90 1.43
N MET A 147 15.11 -25.29 1.73
CA MET A 147 13.92 -24.76 1.06
C MET A 147 13.75 -23.25 1.27
N LEU A 148 13.99 -22.73 2.48
CA LEU A 148 13.93 -21.30 2.79
C LEU A 148 14.97 -20.52 1.98
N VAL A 149 16.24 -20.92 2.06
CA VAL A 149 17.34 -20.24 1.36
C VAL A 149 17.13 -20.27 -0.15
N THR A 150 16.65 -21.39 -0.67
CA THR A 150 16.32 -21.52 -2.11
C THR A 150 15.18 -20.59 -2.51
N SER A 151 14.13 -20.48 -1.68
CA SER A 151 12.98 -19.61 -1.95
C SER A 151 13.38 -18.13 -1.87
N LEU A 152 14.21 -17.75 -0.90
CA LEU A 152 14.74 -16.40 -0.78
C LEU A 152 15.69 -16.07 -1.94
N GLY A 153 16.54 -17.01 -2.35
CA GLY A 153 17.41 -16.85 -3.51
C GLY A 153 16.61 -16.64 -4.80
N LYS A 154 15.54 -17.42 -5.02
CA LYS A 154 14.61 -17.22 -6.15
C LYS A 154 13.94 -15.84 -6.10
N TYR A 155 13.52 -15.39 -4.91
CA TYR A 155 12.95 -14.06 -4.73
C TYR A 155 13.95 -12.95 -5.10
N ILE A 156 15.17 -13.00 -4.58
CA ILE A 156 16.23 -12.02 -4.87
C ILE A 156 16.55 -12.01 -6.36
N PHE A 157 16.73 -13.18 -6.97
CA PHE A 157 17.01 -13.30 -8.40
C PHE A 157 15.89 -12.70 -9.26
N THR A 158 14.64 -13.03 -8.94
CA THR A 158 13.47 -12.51 -9.67
C THR A 158 13.34 -11.00 -9.50
N SER A 159 13.61 -10.47 -8.30
CA SER A 159 13.59 -9.04 -8.02
C SER A 159 14.65 -8.28 -8.83
N ILE A 160 15.90 -8.78 -8.82
CA ILE A 160 17.00 -8.20 -9.60
C ILE A 160 16.65 -8.23 -11.10
N LEU A 161 16.19 -9.38 -11.60
CA LEU A 161 15.78 -9.55 -12.98
C LEU A 161 14.66 -8.56 -13.37
N GLY A 162 13.67 -8.37 -12.49
CA GLY A 162 12.60 -7.39 -12.67
C GLY A 162 13.12 -5.97 -12.80
N HIS A 163 14.06 -5.55 -11.94
CA HIS A 163 14.69 -4.22 -12.01
C HIS A 163 15.51 -4.04 -13.29
N PHE A 164 16.25 -5.07 -13.75
CA PHE A 164 16.99 -5.01 -15.01
C PHE A 164 16.07 -4.90 -16.23
N ILE A 165 14.97 -5.66 -16.26
CA ILE A 165 13.99 -5.58 -17.35
C ILE A 165 13.31 -4.20 -17.34
N HIS A 166 12.87 -3.74 -16.17
CA HIS A 166 12.18 -2.46 -16.07
C HIS A 166 13.10 -1.28 -16.41
N GLY A 167 14.28 -1.22 -15.79
CA GLY A 167 15.26 -0.15 -15.97
C GLY A 167 15.96 -0.20 -17.33
N GLY A 168 16.25 -1.38 -17.86
CA GLY A 168 17.03 -1.57 -19.08
C GLY A 168 16.19 -1.68 -20.36
N ILE A 169 14.92 -2.08 -20.27
CA ILE A 169 14.06 -2.30 -21.46
C ILE A 169 12.81 -1.41 -21.40
N VAL A 170 12.03 -1.46 -20.31
CA VAL A 170 10.74 -0.77 -20.23
C VAL A 170 10.91 0.76 -20.25
N LEU A 171 11.74 1.32 -19.35
CA LEU A 171 11.97 2.78 -19.31
C LEU A 171 12.63 3.30 -20.60
N PRO A 172 13.64 2.63 -21.19
CA PRO A 172 14.21 3.03 -22.48
C PRO A 172 13.20 2.97 -23.63
N LEU A 173 12.31 1.99 -23.64
CA LEU A 173 11.25 1.87 -24.64
C LEU A 173 10.24 3.03 -24.51
N ILE A 174 9.80 3.34 -23.29
CA ILE A 174 8.93 4.50 -23.03
C ILE A 174 9.61 5.78 -23.51
N TYR A 175 10.88 6.00 -23.15
CA TYR A 175 11.65 7.16 -23.61
C TYR A 175 11.72 7.24 -25.14
N PHE A 176 11.98 6.11 -25.80
CA PHE A 176 12.06 6.05 -27.26
C PHE A 176 10.71 6.38 -27.93
N VAL A 177 9.60 5.88 -27.40
CA VAL A 177 8.25 6.15 -27.93
C VAL A 177 7.93 7.65 -27.88
N PHE A 178 8.22 8.32 -26.77
CA PHE A 178 7.88 9.74 -26.59
C PHE A 178 8.88 10.69 -27.25
N THR A 179 10.18 10.39 -27.19
CA THR A 179 11.22 11.31 -27.67
C THR A 179 11.74 10.99 -29.06
N ARG A 180 11.46 9.78 -29.59
CA ARG A 180 11.97 9.24 -30.87
C ARG A 180 13.50 9.30 -30.99
N LYS A 181 14.22 9.42 -29.87
CA LYS A 181 15.69 9.48 -29.80
C LYS A 181 16.24 8.20 -29.17
N ASN A 182 17.46 7.84 -29.54
CA ASN A 182 18.12 6.64 -29.01
C ASN A 182 18.28 6.73 -27.48
N PRO A 183 17.57 5.89 -26.69
CA PRO A 183 17.59 5.94 -25.23
C PRO A 183 18.94 5.51 -24.64
N PHE A 184 19.71 4.69 -25.34
CA PHE A 184 20.99 4.19 -24.84
C PHE A 184 22.05 5.29 -24.77
N ARG A 185 22.00 6.30 -25.64
CA ARG A 185 22.89 7.48 -25.51
C ARG A 185 22.58 8.30 -24.27
N PHE A 186 21.30 8.35 -23.87
CA PHE A 186 20.87 9.02 -22.64
C PHE A 186 21.31 8.23 -21.41
N LEU A 187 21.10 6.90 -21.40
CA LEU A 187 21.55 6.01 -20.33
C LEU A 187 23.06 6.07 -20.10
N LEU A 188 23.87 6.15 -21.17
CA LEU A 188 25.33 6.28 -21.05
C LEU A 188 25.75 7.57 -20.31
N GLY A 189 25.00 8.66 -20.47
CA GLY A 189 25.22 9.91 -19.72
C GLY A 189 24.86 9.81 -18.23
N LEU A 190 24.12 8.77 -17.83
CA LEU A 190 23.70 8.52 -16.44
C LEU A 190 24.53 7.45 -15.73
N LEU A 191 25.58 6.91 -16.37
CA LEU A 191 26.42 5.89 -15.73
C LEU A 191 27.06 6.37 -14.44
N THR A 192 27.55 7.61 -14.40
CA THR A 192 28.15 8.21 -13.19
C THR A 192 27.15 8.31 -12.03
N PRO A 193 25.96 8.94 -12.18
CA PRO A 193 24.99 8.98 -11.09
C PRO A 193 24.43 7.59 -10.73
N PHE A 194 24.33 6.65 -11.66
CA PHE A 194 23.98 5.26 -11.31
C PHE A 194 25.06 4.57 -10.49
N ALA A 195 26.33 4.77 -10.82
CA ALA A 195 27.44 4.24 -10.03
C ALA A 195 27.46 4.85 -8.62
N THR A 196 27.18 6.15 -8.50
CA THR A 196 27.04 6.81 -7.19
C THR A 196 25.87 6.25 -6.39
N ALA A 197 24.67 6.17 -6.99
CA ALA A 197 23.49 5.62 -6.33
C ALA A 197 23.68 4.16 -5.89
N PHE A 198 24.38 3.36 -6.70
CA PHE A 198 24.73 1.99 -6.33
C PHE A 198 25.74 1.93 -5.18
N ALA A 199 26.73 2.82 -5.16
CA ALA A 199 27.73 2.86 -4.11
C ALA A 199 27.17 3.34 -2.77
N THR A 200 26.21 4.28 -2.78
CA THR A 200 25.61 4.84 -1.56
C THR A 200 24.35 4.10 -1.12
N CYS A 201 23.72 3.30 -1.99
CA CYS A 201 22.45 2.63 -1.73
C CYS A 201 21.37 3.57 -1.15
N SER A 202 21.36 4.84 -1.62
CA SER A 202 20.55 5.93 -1.08
C SER A 202 19.88 6.75 -2.17
#